data_AF-A0A165QXM3-F1
#
_entry.id   AF-A0A165QXM3-F1
#
_cell.length_a   1.000
_cell.length_b   1.000
_cell.length_c   1.000
_cell.angle_alpha   90.00
_cell.angle_beta   90.00
_cell.angle_gamma   90.00
#
_symmetry.space_group_name_H-M   'P 1'
#
loop_
_entity.id
_entity.type
_entity.pdbx_description
1 polymer ?
#
loop_
_entity_poly.entity_id
_entity_poly.type
_entity_poly.pdbx_seq_one_letter_code
_entity_poly.pdbx_strand_id
1 'polypeptide(L)'
;MGKKEITVNPKMIKKFFLSFLLGFISLYFIEHKSSTKAYPGKLDYNERFVNMDLKISALYLETFFGERVPIPTDNWKNRDVYYKSDFHNYKYSSQRYLKATIIDYKYGILFSLIYFLIFIFFSFFKFKVKK
;
A
#
# COMPACT_ATOMS: atom_id res chain seq x y z
N MET A 1 9.27 -37.94 -31.80
CA MET A 1 8.61 -37.35 -30.60
C MET A 1 7.58 -36.34 -31.08
N GLY A 2 6.29 -36.61 -30.89
CA GLY A 2 5.22 -35.67 -31.30
C GLY A 2 5.26 -34.40 -30.46
N LYS A 3 5.19 -33.23 -31.12
CA LYS A 3 5.02 -31.94 -30.43
C LYS A 3 3.72 -31.98 -29.63
N LYS A 4 3.80 -31.79 -28.31
CA LYS A 4 2.62 -31.54 -27.48
C LYS A 4 2.27 -30.06 -27.62
N GLU A 5 1.14 -29.77 -28.25
CA GLU A 5 0.59 -28.42 -28.30
C GLU A 5 -0.20 -28.13 -27.02
N ILE A 6 0.14 -27.04 -26.34
CA ILE A 6 -0.60 -26.57 -25.17
C ILE A 6 -1.68 -25.61 -25.65
N THR A 7 -2.94 -26.01 -25.57
CA THR A 7 -4.08 -25.17 -25.91
C THR A 7 -4.48 -24.30 -24.71
N VAL A 8 -4.08 -23.03 -24.73
CA VAL A 8 -4.43 -22.08 -23.66
C VAL A 8 -5.77 -21.44 -23.96
N ASN A 9 -6.72 -21.54 -23.02
CA ASN A 9 -8.02 -20.89 -23.16
C ASN A 9 -7.88 -19.36 -22.98
N PRO A 10 -8.25 -18.53 -23.97
CA PRO A 10 -8.12 -17.08 -23.87
C PRO A 10 -8.95 -16.48 -22.72
N LYS A 11 -10.00 -17.16 -22.27
CA LYS A 11 -10.77 -16.75 -21.07
C LYS A 11 -9.94 -16.87 -19.79
N MET A 12 -9.04 -17.84 -19.69
CA MET A 12 -8.14 -17.99 -18.53
C MET A 12 -7.10 -16.87 -18.50
N ILE A 13 -6.55 -16.50 -19.66
CA ILE A 13 -5.62 -15.35 -19.79
C ILE A 13 -6.30 -14.06 -19.32
N LYS A 14 -7.53 -13.79 -19.79
CA LYS A 14 -8.30 -12.62 -19.33
C LYS A 14 -8.53 -12.60 -17.82
N LYS A 15 -8.87 -13.75 -17.23
CA LYS A 15 -9.06 -13.89 -15.78
C LYS A 15 -7.78 -13.66 -14.99
N PHE A 16 -6.63 -14.09 -15.52
CA PHE A 16 -5.32 -13.84 -14.92
C PHE A 16 -4.99 -12.33 -14.87
N PHE A 17 -5.17 -11.61 -15.98
CA PHE A 17 -4.95 -10.16 -15.98
C PHE A 17 -5.96 -9.42 -15.09
N LEU A 18 -7.22 -9.87 -15.06
CA LEU A 18 -8.24 -9.29 -14.19
C LEU A 18 -7.92 -9.51 -12.71
N SER A 19 -7.45 -10.71 -12.32
CA SER A 19 -7.03 -10.97 -10.95
C SER A 19 -5.83 -10.14 -10.55
N PHE A 20 -4.88 -9.93 -11.48
CA PHE A 20 -3.74 -9.06 -11.24
C PHE A 20 -4.18 -7.62 -10.96
N LEU A 21 -5.07 -7.09 -11.81
CA LEU A 21 -5.64 -5.76 -11.60
C LEU A 21 -6.37 -5.63 -10.26
N LEU A 22 -7.24 -6.60 -9.93
CA LEU A 22 -7.98 -6.60 -8.66
C LEU A 22 -7.06 -6.70 -7.44
N GLY A 23 -5.98 -7.47 -7.53
CA GLY A 23 -4.99 -7.61 -6.45
C GLY A 23 -4.32 -6.27 -6.11
N PHE A 24 -3.85 -5.55 -7.13
CA PHE A 24 -3.21 -4.24 -6.93
C PHE A 24 -4.20 -3.13 -6.55
N ILE A 25 -5.44 -3.15 -7.08
CA ILE A 25 -6.50 -2.25 -6.63
C ILE A 25 -6.78 -2.47 -5.13
N SER A 26 -6.90 -3.73 -4.71
CA SER A 26 -7.16 -4.07 -3.30
C SER A 26 -6.02 -3.60 -2.40
N LEU A 27 -4.77 -3.84 -2.82
CA LEU A 27 -3.60 -3.34 -2.09
C LEU A 27 -3.62 -1.81 -1.97
N TYR A 28 -3.88 -1.10 -3.06
CA TYR A 28 -3.95 0.36 -3.06
C TYR A 28 -4.98 0.91 -2.06
N PHE A 29 -6.16 0.30 -1.98
CA PHE A 29 -7.17 0.68 -0.98
C PHE A 29 -6.75 0.34 0.46
N ILE A 30 -6.06 -0.78 0.67
CA ILE A 30 -5.53 -1.14 2.00
C ILE A 30 -4.48 -0.12 2.45
N GLU A 31 -3.61 0.33 1.54
CA GLU A 31 -2.58 1.35 1.81
C GLU A 31 -3.15 2.72 2.19
N HIS A 32 -4.45 2.98 2.01
CA HIS A 32 -5.06 4.21 2.56
C HIS A 32 -5.06 4.25 4.08
N LYS A 33 -4.88 3.08 4.73
CA LYS A 33 -4.75 2.96 6.19
C LYS A 33 -3.32 3.20 6.70
N SER A 34 -2.37 3.44 5.80
CA SER A 34 -0.98 3.73 6.13
C SER A 34 -0.86 5.03 6.93
N SER A 35 0.11 5.07 7.83
CA SER A 35 0.26 6.17 8.79
C SER A 35 1.54 6.95 8.53
N THR A 36 1.56 8.22 8.95
CA THR A 36 2.79 9.02 8.89
C THR A 36 3.30 9.23 10.30
N LYS A 37 4.58 8.90 10.52
CA LYS A 37 5.29 9.06 11.78
C LYS A 37 6.35 10.13 11.62
N ALA A 38 6.27 11.18 12.43
CA ALA A 38 7.28 12.21 12.52
C ALA A 38 8.11 12.01 13.78
N TYR A 39 9.41 12.26 13.67
CA TYR A 39 10.34 12.23 14.79
C TYR A 39 10.80 13.67 15.07
N PRO A 40 10.71 14.14 16.33
CA PRO A 40 11.06 15.50 16.63
C PRO A 40 12.56 15.77 16.42
N GLY A 41 12.90 17.00 16.08
CA GLY A 41 14.28 17.49 16.18
C GLY A 41 14.78 17.42 17.61
N LYS A 42 16.12 17.26 17.78
CA LYS A 42 16.88 17.09 19.04
C LYS A 42 16.07 17.45 20.31
N LEU A 43 15.75 16.42 21.11
CA LEU A 43 15.32 16.60 22.49
C LEU A 43 16.57 16.99 23.29
N ASP A 44 16.57 18.15 23.94
CA ASP A 44 17.57 18.40 24.98
C ASP A 44 17.26 17.44 26.14
N TYR A 45 18.28 16.77 26.67
CA TYR A 45 18.13 15.69 27.65
C TYR A 45 17.46 16.18 28.96
N ASN A 46 17.43 17.50 29.16
CA ASN A 46 16.81 18.18 30.30
C ASN A 46 15.41 18.74 30.03
N GLU A 47 14.92 18.73 28.78
CA GLU A 47 13.61 19.30 28.45
C GLU A 47 12.54 18.22 28.41
N ARG A 48 11.54 18.31 29.31
CA ARG A 48 10.33 17.48 29.28
C ARG A 48 9.38 17.82 28.12
N PHE A 49 9.73 18.81 27.30
CA PHE A 49 8.86 19.37 26.27
C PHE A 49 9.59 19.44 24.93
N VAL A 50 8.89 19.03 23.86
CA VAL A 50 9.38 19.15 22.49
C VAL A 50 9.39 20.64 22.11
N ASN A 51 10.55 21.20 21.80
CA ASN A 51 10.63 22.57 21.26
C ASN A 51 9.92 22.63 19.90
N MET A 52 8.81 23.36 19.86
CA MET A 52 7.89 23.41 18.73
C MET A 52 8.46 24.13 17.48
N ASP A 53 9.51 24.94 17.65
CA ASP A 53 10.16 25.68 16.58
C ASP A 53 11.34 24.96 15.92
N LEU A 54 11.77 23.83 16.48
CA LEU A 54 12.80 23.00 15.88
C LEU A 54 12.24 22.26 14.66
N LYS A 55 13.10 22.10 13.65
CA LYS A 55 12.83 21.25 12.48
C LYS A 55 12.69 19.79 12.92
N ILE A 56 11.75 19.06 12.31
CA ILE A 56 11.64 17.62 12.54
C ILE A 56 12.91 16.91 12.06
N SER A 57 13.34 15.89 12.79
CA SER A 57 14.55 15.13 12.44
C SER A 57 14.29 14.17 11.29
N ALA A 58 13.12 13.53 11.29
CA ALA A 58 12.74 12.58 10.26
C ALA A 58 11.22 12.46 10.11
N LEU A 59 10.81 12.08 8.92
CA LEU A 59 9.42 11.81 8.58
C LEU A 59 9.34 10.50 7.81
N TYR A 60 8.43 9.62 8.21
CA TYR A 60 8.24 8.32 7.58
C TYR A 60 6.77 8.08 7.25
N LEU A 61 6.52 7.53 6.07
CA LEU A 61 5.29 6.78 5.80
C LEU A 61 5.53 5.37 6.31
N GLU A 62 4.70 4.93 7.25
CA GLU A 62 4.63 3.54 7.65
C GLU A 62 3.47 2.91 6.88
N THR A 63 3.81 1.95 6.01
CA THR A 63 2.81 1.24 5.19
C THR A 63 1.91 0.37 6.06
N PHE A 64 0.80 -0.11 5.50
CA PHE A 64 -0.12 -0.98 6.24
C PHE A 64 0.57 -2.25 6.73
N PHE A 65 1.55 -2.74 5.98
CA PHE A 65 2.32 -3.94 6.31
C PHE A 65 3.61 -3.66 7.10
N GLY A 66 3.83 -2.41 7.53
CA GLY A 66 4.89 -2.03 8.46
C GLY A 66 6.22 -1.63 7.82
N GLU A 67 6.29 -1.51 6.50
CA GLU A 67 7.48 -0.96 5.83
C GLU A 67 7.58 0.54 6.10
N ARG A 68 8.80 1.06 6.23
CA ARG A 68 9.03 2.49 6.50
C ARG A 68 9.68 3.17 5.31
N VAL A 69 8.99 4.19 4.80
CA VAL A 69 9.44 4.97 3.65
C VAL A 69 9.81 6.36 4.12
N PRO A 70 11.08 6.78 4.00
CA PRO A 70 11.45 8.14 4.34
C PRO A 70 10.73 9.11 3.42
N ILE A 71 10.21 10.18 4.01
CA ILE A 71 9.58 11.31 3.34
C ILE A 71 10.51 12.52 3.57
N PRO A 72 10.76 13.35 2.55
CA PRO A 72 11.42 14.63 2.74
C PRO A 72 10.75 15.42 3.86
N THR A 73 11.57 16.03 4.72
CA THR A 73 11.07 16.81 5.85
C THR A 73 10.75 18.25 5.46
N ASP A 74 11.05 18.69 4.24
CA ASP A 74 10.70 20.00 3.65
C ASP A 74 10.78 21.21 4.61
N ASN A 75 11.75 21.22 5.53
CA ASN A 75 11.91 22.20 6.60
C ASN A 75 10.73 22.32 7.61
N TRP A 76 9.82 21.34 7.64
CA TRP A 76 8.74 21.24 8.61
C TRP A 76 9.27 21.30 10.04
N LYS A 77 8.60 22.10 10.88
CA LYS A 77 8.86 22.18 12.31
C LYS A 77 7.95 21.24 13.08
N ASN A 78 8.31 20.94 14.32
CA ASN A 78 7.49 20.15 15.24
C ASN A 78 6.04 20.67 15.29
N ARG A 79 5.85 22.00 15.38
CA ARG A 79 4.50 22.60 15.41
C ARG A 79 3.66 22.32 14.17
N ASP A 80 4.28 22.17 13.01
CA ASP A 80 3.54 21.96 11.76
C ASP A 80 2.95 20.54 11.72
N VAL A 81 3.64 19.58 12.32
CA VAL A 81 3.17 18.19 12.44
C VAL A 81 2.11 18.05 13.53
N TYR A 82 2.32 18.68 14.69
CA TYR A 82 1.44 18.50 15.87
C TYR A 82 0.16 19.36 15.83
N TYR A 83 0.16 20.51 15.15
CA TYR A 83 -0.95 21.48 15.24
C TYR A 83 -1.54 21.96 13.90
N LYS A 84 -0.91 21.72 12.73
CA LYS A 84 -1.41 22.27 11.44
C LYS A 84 -2.14 21.25 10.56
N SER A 85 -3.20 21.73 9.90
CA SER A 85 -3.97 21.04 8.86
C SER A 85 -3.19 20.79 7.57
N ASP A 86 -2.24 21.65 7.21
CA ASP A 86 -1.50 21.52 5.95
C ASP A 86 -0.63 20.25 5.93
N PHE A 87 -0.10 19.87 7.09
CA PHE A 87 0.59 18.59 7.24
C PHE A 87 -0.37 17.40 7.06
N HIS A 88 -1.66 17.53 7.42
CA HIS A 88 -2.66 16.51 7.07
C HIS A 88 -2.90 16.44 5.56
N ASN A 89 -3.07 17.56 4.86
CA ASN A 89 -3.21 17.52 3.39
C ASN A 89 -1.95 16.95 2.70
N TYR A 90 -0.76 17.29 3.22
CA TYR A 90 0.51 16.70 2.82
C TYR A 90 0.57 15.19 3.10
N LYS A 91 0.04 14.74 4.24
CA LYS A 91 -0.01 13.33 4.69
C LYS A 91 -0.85 12.43 3.79
N TYR A 92 -1.98 12.91 3.26
CA TYR A 92 -2.99 12.10 2.56
C TYR A 92 -2.90 12.16 1.01
N SER A 93 -1.72 12.37 0.42
CA SER A 93 -1.60 12.44 -1.05
C SER A 93 -1.63 11.05 -1.72
N SER A 94 -2.38 10.93 -2.83
CA SER A 94 -2.49 9.67 -3.61
C SER A 94 -1.13 9.13 -4.07
N GLN A 95 -0.17 10.02 -4.36
CA GLN A 95 1.21 9.64 -4.70
C GLN A 95 1.88 8.80 -3.61
N ARG A 96 1.57 9.03 -2.33
CA ARG A 96 2.12 8.26 -1.21
C ARG A 96 1.51 6.87 -1.13
N TYR A 97 0.21 6.74 -1.39
CA TYR A 97 -0.44 5.44 -1.45
C TYR A 97 0.06 4.60 -2.62
N LEU A 98 0.30 5.23 -3.78
CA LEU A 98 0.96 4.55 -4.89
C LEU A 98 2.37 4.10 -4.51
N LYS A 99 3.17 4.96 -3.88
CA LYS A 99 4.52 4.59 -3.42
C LYS A 99 4.49 3.43 -2.41
N ALA A 100 3.56 3.46 -1.46
CA ALA A 100 3.37 2.38 -0.50
C ALA A 100 2.96 1.08 -1.20
N THR A 101 2.01 1.15 -2.15
CA THR A 101 1.58 0.00 -2.97
C THR A 101 2.75 -0.62 -3.74
N ILE A 102 3.66 0.21 -4.29
CA ILE A 102 4.85 -0.26 -5.01
C ILE A 102 5.82 -0.96 -4.07
N ILE A 103 6.02 -0.44 -2.85
CA ILE A 103 6.91 -1.04 -1.86
C ILE A 103 6.34 -2.38 -1.38
N ASP A 104 5.03 -2.44 -1.18
CA ASP A 104 4.30 -3.62 -0.73
C ASP A 104 3.77 -4.51 -1.86
N TYR A 105 4.37 -4.43 -3.06
CA TYR A 105 3.92 -5.16 -4.25
C TYR A 105 3.81 -6.67 -4.04
N LYS A 106 4.61 -7.25 -3.11
CA LYS A 106 4.56 -8.67 -2.72
C LYS A 106 3.15 -9.08 -2.28
N TYR A 107 2.44 -8.21 -1.55
CA TYR A 107 1.06 -8.43 -1.13
C TYR A 107 0.07 -8.24 -2.29
N GLY A 108 0.37 -7.36 -3.24
CA GLY A 108 -0.40 -7.20 -4.49
C GLY A 108 -0.37 -8.48 -5.32
N ILE A 109 0.80 -9.11 -5.45
CA ILE A 109 0.97 -10.43 -6.08
C ILE A 109 0.17 -11.49 -5.31
N LEU A 110 0.26 -11.51 -3.98
CA LEU A 110 -0.49 -12.46 -3.14
C LEU A 110 -2.01 -12.32 -3.32
N PHE A 111 -2.55 -11.10 -3.26
CA PHE A 111 -3.98 -10.85 -3.51
C PHE A 111 -4.36 -11.24 -4.94
N SER A 112 -3.50 -10.96 -5.91
CA SER A 112 -3.71 -11.37 -7.30
C SER A 112 -3.85 -12.88 -7.44
N LEU A 113 -2.99 -13.64 -6.74
CA LEU A 113 -3.06 -15.10 -6.73
C LEU A 113 -4.35 -15.61 -6.08
N ILE A 114 -4.77 -15.02 -4.96
CA ILE A 114 -6.04 -15.35 -4.29
C ILE A 114 -7.22 -15.12 -5.24
N TYR A 115 -7.31 -13.96 -5.88
CA TYR A 115 -8.37 -13.67 -6.85
C TYR A 115 -8.33 -14.64 -8.04
N PHE A 116 -7.15 -15.00 -8.52
CA PHE A 116 -7.00 -15.96 -9.61
C PHE A 116 -7.52 -17.34 -9.23
N LEU A 117 -7.19 -17.82 -8.02
CA LEU A 117 -7.69 -19.10 -7.49
C LEU A 117 -9.21 -19.08 -7.32
N ILE A 118 -9.78 -17.97 -6.87
CA ILE A 118 -11.24 -17.78 -6.80
C ILE A 118 -11.86 -17.88 -8.21
N PHE A 119 -11.27 -17.21 -9.21
CA PHE A 119 -11.76 -17.31 -10.59
C PHE A 119 -11.66 -18.71 -11.16
N ILE A 120 -10.58 -19.43 -10.87
CA ILE A 120 -10.42 -20.84 -11.24
C ILE A 120 -11.54 -21.66 -10.59
N PHE A 121 -11.73 -21.54 -9.28
CA PHE A 121 -12.74 -22.26 -8.52
C PHE A 121 -14.13 -22.11 -9.16
N PHE A 122 -14.60 -20.88 -9.39
CA PHE A 122 -15.89 -20.66 -10.05
C PHE A 122 -15.94 -21.07 -11.53
N SER A 123 -14.80 -21.23 -12.19
CA SER A 123 -14.75 -21.74 -13.56
C SER A 123 -14.97 -23.25 -13.64
N PHE A 124 -14.48 -23.99 -12.64
CA PHE A 124 -14.57 -25.45 -12.59
C PHE A 124 -15.84 -25.93 -11.86
N PHE A 125 -16.24 -25.25 -10.79
CA PHE A 125 -17.42 -25.61 -10.01
C PHE A 125 -18.65 -24.86 -10.53
N LYS A 126 -19.36 -25.45 -11.50
CA LYS A 126 -20.69 -24.99 -11.90
C LYS A 126 -21.70 -25.37 -10.81
N PHE A 127 -22.03 -24.44 -9.92
CA PHE A 127 -23.11 -24.64 -8.95
C PHE A 127 -24.44 -24.76 -9.70
N LYS A 128 -24.97 -25.98 -9.83
CA LYS A 128 -26.36 -26.20 -10.23
C LYS A 128 -27.23 -25.93 -9.01
N VAL A 129 -27.84 -24.75 -8.96
CA VAL A 129 -28.95 -24.49 -8.03
C VAL A 129 -30.13 -25.32 -8.52
N LYS A 130 -30.47 -26.40 -7.81
CA LYS A 130 -31.75 -27.10 -8.02
C LYS A 130 -32.84 -26.21 -7.40
N LYS A 131 -33.81 -25.79 -8.22
CA LYS A 131 -35.09 -25.28 -7.74
C LYS A 131 -35.93 -26.43 -7.22
#